data_AF-K2BPB6-F1
#
_entry.id   AF-K2BPB6-F1
#
_cell.length_a   1.000
_cell.length_b   1.000
_cell.length_c   1.000
_cell.angle_alpha   90.00
_cell.angle_beta   90.00
_cell.angle_gamma   90.00
#
_symmetry.space_group_name_H-M   'P 1'
#
loop_
_entity.id
_entity.type
_entity.pdbx_description
1 polymer ?
#
loop_
_entity_poly.entity_id
_entity_poly.type
_entity_poly.pdbx_seq_one_letter_code
_entity_poly.pdbx_strand_id
1 'polypeptide(L)'
;MKALGVISPTKQPRATSYIAEMQALISVLLEEEIAYRAVSGDIYYDVKKFSSYGKLSHRHLDELQAGIRVEVSEDKKNPLDFVLWK
;
A
#
# COMPACT_ATOMS: atom_id res chain seq x y z
N MET A 1 -6.77 -15.71 -21.66
CA MET A 1 -6.52 -16.84 -20.73
C MET A 1 -7.07 -18.15 -21.27
N LYS A 2 -8.39 -18.34 -21.40
CA LYS A 2 -8.98 -19.61 -21.87
C LYS A 2 -8.49 -20.02 -23.28
N ALA A 3 -8.43 -19.07 -24.21
CA ALA A 3 -7.90 -19.31 -25.57
C ALA A 3 -6.41 -19.70 -25.61
N LEU A 4 -5.67 -19.43 -24.53
CA LEU A 4 -4.26 -19.82 -24.37
C LEU A 4 -4.11 -21.12 -23.57
N GLY A 5 -5.22 -21.83 -23.27
CA GLY A 5 -5.20 -23.06 -22.46
C GLY A 5 -4.89 -22.85 -20.97
N VAL A 6 -4.95 -21.62 -20.47
CA VAL A 6 -4.64 -21.32 -19.06
C VAL A 6 -5.77 -21.82 -18.15
N ILE A 7 -5.40 -22.56 -17.10
CA ILE A 7 -6.33 -23.07 -16.09
C ILE A 7 -6.97 -21.89 -15.35
N SER A 8 -8.29 -21.96 -15.13
CA SER A 8 -9.01 -20.92 -14.39
C SER A 8 -8.67 -20.98 -12.90
N PRO A 9 -8.51 -19.83 -12.24
CA PRO A 9 -8.26 -19.79 -10.80
C PRO A 9 -9.49 -20.27 -10.02
N THR A 10 -9.26 -20.93 -8.88
CA THR A 10 -10.34 -21.38 -7.98
C THR A 10 -11.11 -20.19 -7.38
N LYS A 11 -10.43 -19.06 -7.17
CA LYS A 11 -11.02 -17.80 -6.69
C LYS A 11 -10.45 -16.63 -7.48
N GLN A 12 -11.33 -15.73 -7.91
CA GLN A 12 -10.95 -14.50 -8.62
C GLN A 12 -11.75 -13.31 -8.05
N PRO A 13 -11.45 -12.89 -6.81
CA PRO A 13 -12.16 -11.80 -6.16
C PRO A 13 -11.93 -10.48 -6.89
N ARG A 14 -12.97 -9.65 -6.99
CA ARG A 14 -12.85 -8.28 -7.49
C ARG A 14 -12.57 -7.35 -6.32
N ALA A 15 -11.68 -6.38 -6.49
CA ALA A 15 -11.41 -5.37 -5.48
C ALA A 15 -12.69 -4.70 -4.96
N THR A 16 -13.61 -4.36 -5.86
CA THR A 16 -14.91 -3.74 -5.54
C THR A 16 -15.80 -4.60 -4.62
N SER A 17 -15.55 -5.91 -4.54
CA SER A 17 -16.32 -6.82 -3.69
C SER A 17 -15.72 -7.00 -2.29
N TYR A 18 -14.55 -6.43 -2.01
CA TYR A 18 -13.79 -6.61 -0.76
C TYR A 18 -13.49 -5.28 -0.06
N ILE A 19 -14.31 -4.26 -0.32
CA ILE A 19 -14.09 -2.91 0.21
C ILE A 19 -14.19 -2.89 1.74
N ALA A 20 -15.11 -3.67 2.32
CA ALA A 20 -15.27 -3.77 3.77
C ALA A 20 -14.02 -4.37 4.44
N GLU A 21 -13.43 -5.39 3.84
CA GLU A 21 -12.21 -6.04 4.32
C GLU A 21 -10.98 -5.13 4.19
N MET A 22 -10.89 -4.35 3.10
CA MET A 22 -9.86 -3.32 2.98
C MET A 22 -9.97 -2.30 4.12
N GLN A 23 -11.16 -1.78 4.39
CA GLN A 23 -11.39 -0.84 5.48
C GLN A 23 -11.07 -1.46 6.85
N ALA A 24 -11.46 -2.71 7.08
CA ALA A 24 -11.16 -3.43 8.31
C ALA A 24 -9.65 -3.56 8.54
N LEU A 25 -8.88 -3.92 7.51
CA LEU A 25 -7.43 -3.97 7.60
C LEU A 25 -6.83 -2.59 7.87
N ILE A 26 -7.30 -1.55 7.17
CA ILE A 26 -6.82 -0.18 7.37
C ILE A 26 -7.06 0.31 8.81
N SER A 27 -8.21 -0.02 9.41
CA SER A 27 -8.50 0.29 10.81
C SER A 27 -7.47 -0.33 11.75
N VAL A 28 -7.12 -1.61 11.55
CA VAL A 28 -6.07 -2.28 12.34
C VAL A 28 -4.72 -1.57 12.18
N LEU A 29 -4.35 -1.20 10.94
CA LEU A 29 -3.08 -0.50 10.69
C LEU A 29 -3.03 0.88 11.36
N LEU A 30 -4.17 1.57 11.45
CA LEU A 30 -4.28 2.85 12.16
C LEU A 30 -4.16 2.65 13.68
N GLU A 31 -4.79 1.62 14.23
CA GLU A 31 -4.73 1.27 15.65
C GLU A 31 -3.31 0.88 16.09
N GLU A 32 -2.58 0.14 15.25
CA GLU A 32 -1.16 -0.19 15.48
C GLU A 32 -0.20 0.99 15.18
N GLU A 33 -0.76 2.15 14.83
CA GLU A 33 -0.06 3.36 14.44
C GLU A 33 0.93 3.20 13.26
N ILE A 34 0.82 2.12 12.47
CA ILE A 34 1.63 1.87 11.26
C ILE A 34 1.00 2.45 10.00
N ALA A 35 -0.17 3.08 10.14
CA ALA A 35 -0.77 3.98 9.17
C ALA A 35 -1.10 5.33 9.82
N TYR A 36 -1.33 6.36 9.01
CA TYR A 36 -1.75 7.67 9.48
C TYR A 36 -2.68 8.36 8.47
N ARG A 37 -3.52 9.26 8.99
CA ARG A 37 -4.37 10.15 8.18
C ARG A 37 -3.60 11.44 7.87
N ALA A 38 -3.54 11.79 6.60
CA ALA A 38 -3.01 13.05 6.11
C ALA A 38 -4.03 14.20 6.25
N VAL A 39 -3.57 15.44 6.12
CA VAL A 39 -4.43 16.64 6.16
C VAL A 39 -5.45 16.63 5.02
N SER A 40 -5.10 16.10 3.85
CA SER A 40 -6.01 15.88 2.72
C SER A 40 -7.14 14.87 3.00
N GLY A 41 -7.05 14.07 4.06
CA GLY A 41 -8.00 13.02 4.40
C GLY A 41 -7.58 11.62 3.94
N ASP A 42 -6.62 11.54 3.02
CA ASP A 42 -5.98 10.29 2.57
C ASP A 42 -5.35 9.54 3.75
N ILE A 43 -5.35 8.21 3.67
CA ILE A 43 -4.69 7.34 4.66
C ILE A 43 -3.44 6.77 4.03
N TYR A 44 -2.30 6.92 4.70
CA TYR A 44 -0.99 6.47 4.24
C TYR A 44 -0.43 5.37 5.15
N TYR A 45 0.33 4.45 4.56
CA TYR A 45 1.15 3.48 5.29
C TYR A 45 2.52 4.09 5.62
N ASP A 46 2.96 4.02 6.87
CA ASP A 46 4.26 4.52 7.31
C ASP A 46 5.33 3.43 7.11
N VAL A 47 6.10 3.55 6.02
CA VAL A 47 7.09 2.52 5.68
C VAL A 47 8.24 2.42 6.70
N LYS A 48 8.51 3.49 7.47
CA LYS A 48 9.58 3.48 8.48
C LYS A 48 9.22 2.64 9.70
N LYS A 49 7.93 2.49 10.01
CA LYS A 49 7.48 1.63 11.10
C LYS A 49 7.58 0.14 10.78
N PHE A 50 7.82 -0.23 9.52
CA PHE A 50 8.04 -1.61 9.12
C PHE A 50 9.53 -1.87 8.81
N SER A 51 10.28 -2.31 9.81
CA SER A 51 11.74 -2.51 9.73
C SER A 51 12.21 -3.47 8.63
N SER A 52 11.34 -4.39 8.18
CA SER A 52 11.66 -5.35 7.12
C SER A 52 11.19 -4.93 5.72
N TYR A 53 10.78 -3.67 5.55
CA TYR A 53 10.40 -3.12 4.25
C TYR A 53 11.56 -3.24 3.25
N GLY A 54 11.26 -3.69 2.02
CA GLY A 54 12.27 -3.92 0.98
C GLY A 54 12.89 -5.33 0.98
N LYS A 55 12.59 -6.19 1.96
CA LYS A 55 13.11 -7.57 2.02
C LYS A 55 12.81 -8.38 0.76
N LEU A 56 11.61 -8.25 0.20
CA LEU A 56 11.19 -8.99 -1.01
C LEU A 56 11.96 -8.55 -2.26
N SER A 57 12.27 -7.26 -2.39
CA SER A 57 12.99 -6.70 -3.53
C SER A 57 14.52 -6.68 -3.35
N HIS A 58 15.00 -7.08 -2.17
CA HIS A 58 16.42 -6.98 -1.76
C HIS A 58 16.96 -5.55 -1.90
N ARG A 59 16.15 -4.56 -1.52
CA ARG A 59 16.55 -3.14 -1.52
C ARG A 59 16.44 -2.55 -0.14
N HIS A 60 17.39 -1.71 0.23
CA HIS A 60 17.29 -0.90 1.44
C HIS A 60 16.41 0.33 1.21
N LEU A 61 15.73 0.81 2.25
CA LEU A 61 14.91 2.02 2.19
C LEU A 61 15.70 3.23 1.67
N ASP A 62 16.98 3.33 2.05
CA ASP A 62 17.88 4.42 1.65
C ASP A 62 18.23 4.39 0.15
N GLU A 63 18.08 3.23 -0.50
CA GLU A 63 18.30 3.05 -1.95
C GLU A 63 17.02 3.29 -2.76
N LEU A 64 15.87 3.41 -2.10
CA LEU A 64 14.60 3.69 -2.74
C LEU A 64 14.46 5.20 -2.97
N GLN A 65 14.58 5.61 -4.22
CA GLN A 65 14.32 6.99 -4.63
C GLN A 65 12.81 7.25 -4.72
N ALA A 66 12.31 8.15 -3.88
CA ALA A 66 10.96 8.68 -4.02
C ALA A 66 10.85 9.65 -5.21
N GLY A 67 9.66 9.74 -5.81
CA GLY A 67 9.37 10.78 -6.82
C GLY A 67 9.75 10.46 -8.27
N ILE A 68 10.20 9.24 -8.60
CA ILE A 68 10.53 8.89 -10.01
C ILE A 68 9.31 8.92 -10.96
N ARG A 69 8.08 8.78 -10.43
CA ARG A 69 6.87 8.59 -11.24
C ARG A 69 5.70 9.54 -10.96
N VAL A 70 5.66 10.21 -9.81
CA VAL A 70 4.56 11.10 -9.38
C VAL A 70 5.15 12.16 -8.44
N GLU A 71 4.66 13.40 -8.48
CA GLU A 71 4.98 14.44 -7.50
C GLU A 71 4.75 13.91 -6.07
N VAL A 72 5.72 14.20 -5.20
CA VAL A 72 5.61 13.84 -3.79
C VAL A 72 4.52 14.72 -3.19
N SER A 73 3.40 14.12 -2.80
CA SER A 73 2.38 14.85 -2.03
C SER A 73 3.02 15.41 -0.75
N GLU A 74 2.88 16.72 -0.54
CA GLU A 74 3.41 17.42 0.64
C GLU A 74 2.82 16.88 1.95
N ASP A 75 1.70 16.17 1.88
CA ASP A 75 1.01 15.62 3.04
C ASP A 75 1.67 14.36 3.63
N LYS A 76 2.67 13.79 2.95
CA LYS A 76 3.34 12.58 3.41
C LYS A 76 4.39 12.89 4.47
N LYS A 77 4.42 12.12 5.56
CA LYS A 77 5.51 12.12 6.55
C LYS A 77 6.83 11.63 5.94
N ASN A 78 6.76 10.65 5.04
CA ASN A 78 7.91 10.15 4.30
C ASN A 78 7.55 10.04 2.80
N PRO A 79 8.42 10.52 1.89
CA PRO A 79 8.20 10.38 0.45
C PRO A 79 7.91 8.95 -0.05
N LEU A 80 8.38 7.93 0.67
CA LEU A 80 8.17 6.51 0.38
C LEU A 80 6.83 5.95 0.89
N ASP A 81 6.10 6.69 1.71
CA ASP A 81 4.78 6.28 2.18
C ASP A 81 3.80 6.19 1.00
N PHE A 82 2.93 5.20 1.03
CA PHE A 82 1.96 4.94 -0.03
C PHE A 82 0.53 4.99 0.50
N VAL A 83 -0.39 5.38 -0.37
CA VAL A 83 -1.81 5.52 -0.05
C VAL A 83 -2.42 4.14 0.19
N LEU A 84 -3.11 3.99 1.32
CA LEU A 84 -3.99 2.88 1.64
C LEU A 84 -5.44 3.17 1.25
N TRP A 85 -5.88 4.43 1.41
CA TRP A 85 -7.24 4.87 1.13
C TRP A 85 -7.29 6.32 0.67
N LYS A 86 -8.15 6.62 -0.31
CA LYS A 86 -8.42 7.94 -0.88
C LYS A 86 -9.93 8.16 -0.98
#